data_AF-A0A9X7I5P8-F1
#
_entry.id   AF-A0A9X7I5P8-F1
#
_cell.length_a   1.000
_cell.length_b   1.000
_cell.length_c   1.000
_cell.angle_alpha   90.00
_cell.angle_beta   90.00
_cell.angle_gamma   90.00
#
_symmetry.space_group_name_H-M   'P 1'
#
loop_
_entity.id
_entity.type
_entity.pdbx_description
1 polymer ?
#
loop_
_entity_poly.entity_id
_entity_poly.type
_entity_poly.pdbx_seq_one_letter_code
_entity_poly.pdbx_strand_id
1 'polypeptide(L)'
;MAFITKYNFKRIHANPETVGKGLMMENCEELLYPHKKIDWFSDLEATRLFLCKILLLEPGHALFAQMIHQKWLKIYTPADNFRRATKPKAPSYHINKACEGLHQPFRDFELPVGFVEIYGEAGVIRFRKWLNFDVLEHDPERFKIKCEALWPQVSWHSVLLERKENSGVHVFDYSTEEEIHGYINYLMEQYTQWLNNVLNDTERKSVETFKRRSTQKGLSFPGMDNQALNKLMATFQREFKNRMTNALLAYYYKVAEKNHSDDVNKEVLEHLGFKPCGHVDCLLHKLSLDDF
;
A
#
# COMPACT_ATOMS: atom_id res chain seq x y z
N MET A 1 20.18 5.71 7.09
CA MET A 1 18.89 6.41 7.17
C MET A 1 18.20 6.27 5.83
N ALA A 2 16.87 6.13 5.80
CA ALA A 2 16.13 5.85 4.57
C ALA A 2 14.66 6.29 4.64
N PHE A 3 14.20 6.95 3.59
CA PHE A 3 12.84 7.45 3.38
C PHE A 3 12.09 6.58 2.37
N ILE A 4 10.82 6.28 2.63
CA ILE A 4 9.96 5.51 1.72
C ILE A 4 8.62 6.21 1.53
N THR A 5 8.05 6.11 0.33
CA THR A 5 6.71 6.68 0.07
C THR A 5 5.63 5.92 0.84
N LYS A 6 4.51 6.60 1.11
CA LYS A 6 3.31 5.97 1.70
C LYS A 6 2.81 4.79 0.89
N TYR A 7 2.83 4.90 -0.44
CA TYR A 7 2.48 3.79 -1.32
C TYR A 7 3.37 2.57 -1.07
N ASN A 8 4.67 2.78 -0.93
CA ASN A 8 5.61 1.70 -0.65
C ASN A 8 5.45 1.13 0.76
N PHE A 9 5.18 1.97 1.77
CA PHE A 9 4.90 1.51 3.13
C PHE A 9 3.63 0.65 3.20
N LYS A 10 2.57 1.02 2.48
CA LYS A 10 1.33 0.22 2.39
C LYS A 10 1.56 -1.18 1.80
N ARG A 11 2.62 -1.36 1.01
CA ARG A 11 3.03 -2.64 0.43
C ARG A 11 3.80 -3.53 1.42
N ILE A 12 4.04 -3.08 2.64
CA ILE A 12 4.54 -3.94 3.71
C ILE A 12 3.35 -4.75 4.26
N HIS A 13 3.46 -6.08 4.21
CA HIS A 13 2.44 -7.01 4.68
C HIS A 13 3.02 -8.03 5.64
N ALA A 14 2.20 -8.51 6.58
CA ALA A 14 2.51 -9.73 7.31
C ALA A 14 2.61 -10.90 6.32
N ASN A 15 3.66 -11.70 6.45
CA ASN A 15 3.87 -12.87 5.61
C ASN A 15 3.16 -14.08 6.23
N PRO A 16 2.02 -14.54 5.69
CA PRO A 16 1.23 -15.61 6.32
C PRO A 16 2.02 -16.93 6.47
N GLU A 17 3.00 -17.18 5.60
CA GLU A 17 3.81 -18.40 5.60
C GLU A 17 4.78 -18.49 6.79
N THR A 18 5.22 -17.35 7.33
CA THR A 18 6.21 -17.27 8.41
C THR A 18 5.58 -16.80 9.72
N VAL A 19 4.63 -15.88 9.65
CA VAL A 19 3.90 -15.34 10.81
C VAL A 19 3.05 -16.43 11.47
N GLY A 20 2.34 -17.25 10.68
CA GLY A 20 1.50 -18.35 11.18
C GLY A 20 2.25 -19.49 11.87
N LYS A 21 3.58 -19.44 11.93
CA LYS A 21 4.42 -20.42 12.61
C LYS A 21 4.99 -19.94 13.95
N GLY A 22 4.72 -18.68 14.36
CA GLY A 22 5.33 -18.16 15.60
C GLY A 22 4.80 -16.84 16.16
N LEU A 23 4.00 -16.05 15.43
CA LEU A 23 3.40 -14.83 15.97
C LEU A 23 2.00 -14.62 15.38
N MET A 24 0.96 -14.87 16.15
CA MET A 24 -0.39 -14.39 15.84
C MET A 24 -0.87 -13.55 17.01
N MET A 25 -1.27 -12.32 16.74
CA MET A 25 -1.88 -11.46 17.74
C MET A 25 -3.29 -11.93 18.07
N GLU A 26 -3.40 -12.82 19.05
CA GLU A 26 -4.68 -13.27 19.59
C GLU A 26 -5.09 -12.36 20.76
N ASN A 27 -6.20 -11.61 20.58
CA ASN A 27 -6.78 -10.73 21.59
C ASN A 27 -5.88 -9.57 22.09
N CYS A 28 -4.88 -9.17 21.30
CA CYS A 28 -3.97 -8.07 21.65
C CYS A 28 -4.29 -6.77 20.90
N GLU A 29 -5.56 -6.50 20.58
CA GLU A 29 -5.93 -5.36 19.74
C GLU A 29 -5.69 -4.00 20.41
N GLU A 30 -5.59 -3.97 21.74
CA GLU A 30 -5.17 -2.80 22.53
C GLU A 30 -3.75 -2.34 22.20
N LEU A 31 -2.89 -3.20 21.66
CA LEU A 31 -1.52 -2.84 21.29
C LEU A 31 -1.46 -2.01 19.99
N LEU A 32 -2.54 -2.02 19.19
CA LEU A 32 -2.61 -1.32 17.91
C LEU A 32 -2.80 0.18 18.08
N TYR A 33 -3.51 0.62 19.11
CA TYR A 33 -3.81 2.03 19.32
C TYR A 33 -3.93 2.34 20.81
N PRO A 34 -3.11 3.26 21.37
CA PRO A 34 -2.99 3.42 22.81
C PRO A 34 -4.25 3.96 23.49
N HIS A 35 -5.16 4.60 22.75
CA HIS A 35 -6.33 5.27 23.34
C HIS A 35 -7.58 4.40 23.36
N LYS A 36 -7.72 3.41 22.45
CA LYS A 36 -8.95 2.63 22.33
C LYS A 36 -8.72 1.32 21.58
N LYS A 37 -9.42 0.27 22.03
CA LYS A 37 -9.44 -1.04 21.37
C LYS A 37 -10.16 -0.96 20.01
N ILE A 38 -9.52 -1.49 18.96
CA ILE A 38 -10.10 -1.60 17.61
C ILE A 38 -10.11 -3.07 17.20
N ASP A 39 -11.25 -3.74 17.35
CA ASP A 39 -11.42 -5.19 17.17
C ASP A 39 -11.90 -5.59 15.75
N TRP A 40 -11.55 -4.78 14.75
CA TRP A 40 -12.02 -4.90 13.37
C TRP A 40 -11.13 -5.80 12.50
N PHE A 41 -9.96 -6.18 13.00
CA PHE A 41 -8.92 -6.82 12.22
C PHE A 41 -8.86 -8.32 12.50
N SER A 42 -8.59 -9.12 11.47
CA SER A 42 -8.10 -10.49 11.65
C SER A 42 -6.77 -10.48 12.38
N ASP A 43 -6.39 -11.59 12.98
CA ASP A 43 -5.13 -11.72 13.70
C ASP A 43 -3.93 -11.41 12.78
N LEU A 44 -4.01 -11.79 11.49
CA LEU A 44 -2.97 -11.45 10.51
C LEU A 44 -2.92 -9.94 10.19
N GLU A 45 -4.07 -9.27 10.08
CA GLU A 45 -4.15 -7.82 9.85
C GLU A 45 -3.67 -7.04 11.07
N ALA A 46 -4.06 -7.47 12.28
CA ALA A 46 -3.60 -6.91 13.55
C ALA A 46 -2.08 -7.10 13.68
N THR A 47 -1.59 -8.32 13.44
CA THR A 47 -0.15 -8.63 13.45
C THR A 47 0.61 -7.75 12.48
N ARG A 48 0.11 -7.54 11.26
CA ARG A 48 0.71 -6.59 10.31
C ARG A 48 0.81 -5.17 10.90
N LEU A 49 -0.29 -4.65 11.45
CA LEU A 49 -0.32 -3.29 12.00
C LEU A 49 0.66 -3.13 13.16
N PHE A 50 0.72 -4.12 14.06
CA PHE A 50 1.63 -4.11 15.20
C PHE A 50 3.10 -4.25 14.80
N LEU A 51 3.42 -5.12 13.85
CA LEU A 51 4.78 -5.22 13.30
C LEU A 51 5.20 -3.91 12.61
N CYS A 52 4.30 -3.24 11.89
CA CYS A 52 4.54 -1.90 11.34
C CYS A 52 4.75 -0.84 12.45
N LYS A 53 4.01 -0.92 13.55
CA LYS A 53 4.21 -0.06 14.72
C LYS A 53 5.60 -0.27 15.32
N ILE A 54 6.00 -1.52 15.58
CA ILE A 54 7.34 -1.88 16.08
C ILE A 54 8.42 -1.37 15.13
N LEU A 55 8.25 -1.58 13.83
CA LEU A 55 9.20 -1.17 12.79
C LEU A 55 9.50 0.34 12.84
N LEU A 56 8.49 1.16 13.13
CA LEU A 56 8.59 2.62 13.11
C LEU A 56 8.89 3.25 14.47
N LEU A 57 8.31 2.70 15.55
CA LEU A 57 8.25 3.37 16.85
C LEU A 57 9.10 2.68 17.92
N GLU A 58 9.38 1.39 17.76
CA GLU A 58 9.94 0.58 18.84
C GLU A 58 11.13 -0.28 18.34
N PRO A 59 12.22 0.33 17.80
CA PRO A 59 13.38 -0.42 17.31
C PRO A 59 14.09 -1.23 18.41
N GLY A 60 13.92 -0.85 19.68
CA GLY A 60 14.39 -1.60 20.85
C GLY A 60 13.45 -2.73 21.31
N HIS A 61 12.30 -2.93 20.66
CA HIS A 61 11.36 -3.97 21.04
C HIS A 61 11.98 -5.36 20.84
N ALA A 62 11.71 -6.31 21.76
CA ALA A 62 12.28 -7.66 21.71
C ALA A 62 11.96 -8.41 20.40
N LEU A 63 10.83 -8.09 19.77
CA LEU A 63 10.41 -8.66 18.49
C LEU A 63 11.06 -8.02 17.26
N PHE A 64 11.74 -6.87 17.38
CA PHE A 64 12.25 -6.14 16.21
C PHE A 64 13.23 -6.99 15.40
N ALA A 65 14.25 -7.56 16.07
CA ALA A 65 15.20 -8.45 15.43
C ALA A 65 14.54 -9.74 14.90
N GLN A 66 13.62 -10.32 15.69
CA GLN A 66 12.92 -11.55 15.30
C GLN A 66 12.09 -11.36 14.04
N MET A 67 11.36 -10.25 13.94
CA MET A 67 10.55 -9.89 12.76
C MET A 67 11.38 -9.86 11.48
N ILE A 68 12.60 -9.33 11.55
CA ILE A 68 13.52 -9.23 10.41
C ILE A 68 14.07 -10.61 10.06
N HIS A 69 14.63 -11.32 11.03
CA HIS A 69 15.25 -12.64 10.82
C HIS A 69 14.25 -13.69 10.31
N GLN A 70 13.06 -13.72 10.92
CA GLN A 70 11.99 -14.67 10.56
C GLN A 70 11.16 -14.21 9.36
N LYS A 71 11.46 -13.03 8.79
CA LYS A 71 10.76 -12.45 7.63
C LYS A 71 9.24 -12.42 7.85
N TRP A 72 8.83 -11.97 9.03
CA TRP A 72 7.41 -11.83 9.38
C TRP A 72 6.73 -10.72 8.60
N LEU A 73 7.50 -9.73 8.16
CA LEU A 73 7.07 -8.75 7.17
C LEU A 73 7.65 -9.10 5.80
N LYS A 74 6.85 -8.92 4.75
CA LYS A 74 7.28 -8.98 3.36
C LYS A 74 6.72 -7.81 2.57
N ILE A 75 7.41 -7.48 1.49
CA ILE A 75 6.91 -6.53 0.52
C ILE A 75 6.03 -7.25 -0.50
N TYR A 76 4.80 -6.78 -0.64
CA TYR A 76 3.98 -7.14 -1.77
C TYR A 76 4.44 -6.40 -3.02
N THR A 77 4.86 -7.16 -4.03
CA THR A 77 5.06 -6.65 -5.39
C THR A 77 4.04 -7.34 -6.28
N PRO A 78 3.11 -6.60 -6.89
CA PRO A 78 2.14 -7.19 -7.82
C PRO A 78 2.87 -7.98 -8.90
N ALA A 79 2.36 -9.17 -9.22
CA ALA A 79 2.83 -9.92 -10.38
C ALA A 79 2.59 -9.09 -11.65
N ASP A 80 3.51 -9.19 -12.60
CA ASP A 80 3.38 -8.52 -13.88
C ASP A 80 2.39 -9.29 -14.74
N ASN A 81 1.22 -8.69 -14.98
CA ASN A 81 0.21 -9.25 -15.87
C ASN A 81 0.42 -8.82 -17.34
N PHE A 82 1.49 -8.08 -17.63
CA PHE A 82 1.87 -7.59 -18.95
C PHE A 82 0.85 -6.67 -19.64
N ARG A 83 -0.22 -6.25 -18.95
CA ARG A 83 -1.26 -5.39 -19.53
C ARG A 83 -0.94 -3.90 -19.46
N ARG A 84 0.13 -3.50 -18.76
CA ARG A 84 0.44 -2.09 -18.50
C ARG A 84 1.80 -1.69 -19.05
N ALA A 85 1.91 -0.43 -19.45
CA ALA A 85 3.10 0.17 -20.02
C ALA A 85 4.27 0.20 -19.04
N THR A 86 4.00 0.36 -17.74
CA THR A 86 5.02 0.29 -16.70
C THR A 86 5.04 -1.09 -16.04
N LYS A 87 6.23 -1.69 -15.95
CA LYS A 87 6.43 -2.94 -15.20
C LYS A 87 6.26 -2.68 -13.70
N PRO A 88 5.55 -3.54 -12.93
CA PRO A 88 5.55 -3.46 -11.48
C PRO A 88 6.98 -3.48 -10.93
N LYS A 89 7.34 -2.45 -10.16
CA LYS A 89 8.67 -2.32 -9.54
C LYS A 89 8.62 -2.71 -8.07
N ALA A 90 9.69 -3.37 -7.61
CA ALA A 90 9.97 -3.45 -6.18
C ALA A 90 10.04 -2.01 -5.62
N PRO A 91 9.52 -1.77 -4.41
CA PRO A 91 9.55 -0.44 -3.84
C PRO A 91 11.00 -0.02 -3.59
N SER A 92 11.24 1.28 -3.69
CA SER A 92 12.54 1.87 -3.43
C SER A 92 12.53 2.70 -2.15
N TYR A 93 13.68 2.72 -1.47
CA TYR A 93 13.98 3.63 -0.37
C TYR A 93 14.96 4.70 -0.84
N HIS A 94 14.87 5.89 -0.25
CA HIS A 94 15.62 7.08 -0.64
C HIS A 94 16.50 7.49 0.53
N ILE A 95 17.75 7.89 0.30
CA ILE A 95 18.62 8.38 1.37
C ILE A 95 18.50 9.91 1.53
N ASN A 96 18.04 10.58 0.48
CA ASN A 96 17.80 12.02 0.47
C ASN A 96 16.28 12.30 0.48
N LYS A 97 15.80 12.99 1.52
CA LYS A 97 14.38 13.42 1.67
C LYS A 97 13.93 14.36 0.53
N ALA A 98 14.86 15.12 -0.03
CA ALA A 98 14.62 16.04 -1.13
C ALA A 98 14.80 15.41 -2.52
N CYS A 99 15.00 14.08 -2.60
CA CYS A 99 15.18 13.40 -3.88
C CYS A 99 13.98 13.62 -4.81
N GLU A 100 14.22 14.09 -6.03
CA GLU A 100 13.17 14.36 -7.01
C GLU A 100 12.36 13.10 -7.31
N GLY A 101 13.02 11.94 -7.42
CA GLY A 101 12.36 10.65 -7.60
C GLY A 101 11.39 10.25 -6.46
N LEU A 102 11.50 10.86 -5.28
CA LEU A 102 10.52 10.69 -4.19
C LEU A 102 9.21 11.45 -4.46
N HIS A 103 9.28 12.51 -5.26
CA HIS A 103 8.21 13.47 -5.52
C HIS A 103 7.67 13.41 -6.96
N GLN A 104 8.39 12.79 -7.89
CA GLN A 104 7.99 12.68 -9.30
C GLN A 104 6.69 11.89 -9.47
N PRO A 105 5.75 12.39 -10.30
CA PRO A 105 4.49 11.71 -10.57
C PRO A 105 4.71 10.37 -11.29
N PHE A 106 3.86 9.39 -10.97
CA PHE A 106 3.87 8.10 -11.64
C PHE A 106 3.10 8.19 -12.96
N ARG A 107 3.78 7.79 -14.05
CA ARG A 107 3.22 7.73 -15.40
C ARG A 107 3.04 6.28 -15.82
N ASP A 108 1.85 5.95 -16.32
CA ASP A 108 1.51 4.61 -16.81
C ASP A 108 0.28 4.67 -17.72
N PHE A 109 -0.05 3.56 -18.38
CA PHE A 109 -1.32 3.35 -19.08
C PHE A 109 -1.53 1.87 -19.34
N GLU A 110 -2.78 1.49 -19.61
CA GLU A 110 -3.10 0.14 -20.09
C GLU A 110 -2.74 0.02 -21.57
N LEU A 111 -2.04 -1.06 -21.90
CA LEU A 111 -1.75 -1.41 -23.29
C LEU A 111 -3.06 -1.73 -24.02
N PRO A 112 -3.11 -1.48 -25.34
CA PRO A 112 -4.29 -1.80 -26.13
C PRO A 112 -4.78 -3.23 -25.95
N VAL A 113 -6.10 -3.41 -26.01
CA VAL A 113 -6.72 -4.74 -26.02
C VAL A 113 -6.12 -5.58 -27.15
N GLY A 114 -5.74 -6.82 -26.85
CA GLY A 114 -5.10 -7.72 -27.82
C GLY A 114 -3.58 -7.57 -27.91
N PHE A 115 -2.97 -6.54 -27.30
CA PHE A 115 -1.52 -6.33 -27.44
C PHE A 115 -0.71 -7.51 -26.89
N VAL A 116 -1.07 -8.01 -25.71
CA VAL A 116 -0.36 -9.14 -25.07
C VAL A 116 -0.62 -10.43 -25.86
N GLU A 117 -1.85 -10.62 -26.33
CA GLU A 117 -2.28 -11.78 -27.09
C GLU A 117 -1.56 -11.87 -28.46
N ILE A 118 -1.32 -10.73 -29.12
CA ILE A 118 -0.69 -10.67 -30.45
C ILE A 118 0.83 -10.72 -30.36
N TYR A 119 1.44 -9.95 -29.46
CA TYR A 119 2.91 -9.79 -29.43
C TYR A 119 3.60 -10.58 -28.31
N GLY A 120 2.82 -11.20 -27.41
CA GLY A 120 3.32 -11.95 -26.27
C GLY A 120 4.07 -11.09 -25.25
N GLU A 121 4.53 -11.74 -24.18
CA GLU A 121 5.31 -11.08 -23.11
C GLU A 121 6.60 -10.45 -23.65
N ALA A 122 7.26 -11.09 -24.62
CA ALA A 122 8.46 -10.57 -25.27
C ALA A 122 8.19 -9.25 -26.01
N GLY A 123 7.03 -9.16 -26.69
CA GLY A 123 6.58 -7.93 -27.35
C GLY A 123 6.33 -6.80 -26.35
N VAL A 124 5.69 -7.10 -25.23
CA VAL A 124 5.50 -6.15 -24.12
C VAL A 124 6.84 -5.68 -23.57
N ILE A 125 7.78 -6.59 -23.30
CA ILE A 125 9.12 -6.22 -22.81
C ILE A 125 9.84 -5.30 -23.81
N ARG A 126 9.75 -5.60 -25.11
CA ARG A 126 10.34 -4.77 -26.17
C ARG A 126 9.69 -3.39 -26.22
N PHE A 127 8.35 -3.32 -26.14
CA PHE A 127 7.62 -2.07 -26.07
C PHE A 127 8.05 -1.22 -24.88
N ARG A 128 8.11 -1.80 -23.68
CA ARG A 128 8.52 -1.10 -22.46
C ARG A 128 9.93 -0.52 -22.52
N LYS A 129 10.84 -1.18 -23.25
CA LYS A 129 12.21 -0.67 -23.49
C LYS A 129 12.24 0.50 -24.48
N TRP A 130 11.32 0.50 -25.44
CA TRP A 130 11.20 1.54 -26.46
C TRP A 130 10.41 2.77 -25.97
N LEU A 131 9.48 2.56 -25.05
CA LEU A 131 8.55 3.58 -24.56
C LEU A 131 9.27 4.81 -24.01
N ASN A 132 8.88 5.98 -24.51
CA ASN A 132 9.26 7.27 -23.96
C ASN A 132 7.98 8.05 -23.61
N PHE A 133 7.73 8.23 -22.31
CA PHE A 133 6.56 8.95 -21.80
C PHE A 133 6.54 10.42 -22.19
N ASP A 134 7.69 11.07 -22.39
CA ASP A 134 7.73 12.49 -22.75
C ASP A 134 7.14 12.72 -24.14
N VAL A 135 7.30 11.78 -25.06
CA VAL A 135 6.71 11.87 -26.41
C VAL A 135 5.18 11.75 -26.32
N LEU A 136 4.67 10.78 -25.55
CA LEU A 136 3.22 10.61 -25.35
C LEU A 136 2.59 11.85 -24.69
N GLU A 137 3.34 12.50 -23.78
CA GLU A 137 2.87 13.67 -23.04
C GLU A 137 2.83 14.96 -23.88
N HIS A 138 3.86 15.22 -24.68
CA HIS A 138 3.98 16.47 -25.44
C HIS A 138 3.37 16.37 -26.86
N ASP A 139 3.37 15.16 -27.45
CA ASP A 139 2.91 14.93 -28.82
C ASP A 139 2.24 13.54 -28.95
N PRO A 140 1.01 13.40 -28.39
CA PRO A 140 0.31 12.12 -28.32
C PRO A 140 0.00 11.53 -29.71
N GLU A 141 -0.25 12.37 -30.72
CA GLU A 141 -0.53 11.90 -32.08
C GLU A 141 0.73 11.32 -32.73
N ARG A 142 1.89 11.98 -32.58
CA ARG A 142 3.16 11.40 -33.03
C ARG A 142 3.50 10.11 -32.30
N PHE A 143 3.19 10.02 -31.01
CA PHE A 143 3.36 8.79 -30.26
C PHE A 143 2.51 7.65 -30.86
N LYS A 144 1.22 7.90 -31.12
CA LYS A 144 0.31 6.92 -31.75
C LYS A 144 0.80 6.48 -33.12
N ILE A 145 1.18 7.42 -34.00
CA ILE A 145 1.71 7.11 -35.34
C ILE A 145 2.94 6.18 -35.25
N LYS A 146 3.86 6.46 -34.32
CA LYS A 146 5.03 5.58 -34.11
C LYS A 146 4.63 4.20 -33.59
N CYS A 147 3.63 4.15 -32.70
CA CYS A 147 3.12 2.89 -32.19
C CYS A 147 2.44 2.06 -33.28
N GLU A 148 1.65 2.68 -34.16
CA GLU A 148 1.00 2.02 -35.30
C GLU A 148 2.03 1.53 -36.32
N ALA A 149 3.16 2.23 -36.50
CA ALA A 149 4.23 1.76 -37.38
C ALA A 149 4.98 0.53 -36.82
N LEU A 150 5.21 0.47 -35.50
CA LEU A 150 5.97 -0.61 -34.86
C LEU A 150 5.11 -1.79 -34.38
N TRP A 151 3.84 -1.53 -34.07
CA TRP A 151 2.86 -2.48 -33.55
C TRP A 151 1.48 -2.24 -34.21
N PRO A 152 1.35 -2.51 -35.53
CA PRO A 152 0.17 -2.14 -36.32
C PRO A 152 -1.09 -2.95 -36.03
N GLN A 153 -0.96 -4.14 -35.43
CA GLN A 153 -2.07 -5.09 -35.28
C GLN A 153 -3.02 -4.78 -34.11
N VAL A 154 -2.85 -3.64 -33.43
CA VAL A 154 -3.77 -3.18 -32.37
C VAL A 154 -4.10 -1.70 -32.54
N SER A 155 -5.23 -1.27 -31.97
CA SER A 155 -5.63 0.12 -31.98
C SER A 155 -5.04 0.90 -30.81
N TRP A 156 -4.22 1.90 -31.11
CA TRP A 156 -3.60 2.79 -30.12
C TRP A 156 -4.47 4.00 -29.74
N HIS A 157 -5.64 4.14 -30.37
CA HIS A 157 -6.54 5.28 -30.17
C HIS A 157 -7.16 5.34 -28.77
N SER A 158 -7.22 4.20 -28.07
CA SER A 158 -7.76 4.09 -26.71
C SER A 158 -6.73 4.35 -25.61
N VAL A 159 -5.46 4.60 -25.96
CA VAL A 159 -4.41 4.82 -24.96
C VAL A 159 -4.57 6.19 -24.34
N LEU A 160 -4.75 6.20 -23.03
CA LEU A 160 -4.83 7.39 -22.20
C LEU A 160 -3.72 7.34 -21.16
N LEU A 161 -2.86 8.36 -21.17
CA LEU A 161 -1.81 8.50 -20.16
C LEU A 161 -2.46 8.71 -18.79
N GLU A 162 -2.28 7.74 -17.90
CA GLU A 162 -2.59 7.90 -16.50
C GLU A 162 -1.44 8.64 -15.82
N ARG A 163 -1.70 9.86 -15.36
CA ARG A 163 -0.87 10.51 -14.37
C ARG A 163 -1.46 10.26 -13.00
N LYS A 164 -0.71 9.53 -12.19
CA LYS A 164 -0.97 9.47 -10.76
C LYS A 164 0.06 10.38 -10.13
N GLU A 165 -0.39 11.38 -9.40
CA GLU A 165 0.51 12.07 -8.49
C GLU A 165 1.25 11.01 -7.68
N ASN A 166 2.55 11.23 -7.46
CA ASN A 166 3.24 10.40 -6.51
C ASN A 166 2.39 10.43 -5.25
N SER A 167 2.27 9.32 -4.53
CA SER A 167 1.66 9.40 -3.20
C SER A 167 2.38 10.42 -2.31
N GLY A 168 3.55 10.93 -2.74
CA GLY A 168 4.39 11.86 -2.04
C GLY A 168 4.75 11.29 -0.67
N VAL A 169 5.22 12.18 0.19
CA VAL A 169 4.83 12.14 1.59
C VAL A 169 3.47 12.83 1.65
N HIS A 170 2.36 12.19 1.24
CA HIS A 170 1.07 12.87 1.36
C HIS A 170 0.81 13.18 2.83
N VAL A 171 0.88 14.48 3.12
CA VAL A 171 0.15 15.18 4.16
C VAL A 171 -1.26 14.62 4.07
N PHE A 172 -1.67 13.86 5.11
CA PHE A 172 -3.10 13.73 5.36
C PHE A 172 -3.64 15.16 5.44
N ASP A 173 -4.90 15.43 5.07
CA ASP A 173 -5.52 16.72 5.41
C ASP A 173 -5.38 17.03 6.92
N TYR A 174 -5.01 16.01 7.69
CA TYR A 174 -4.45 16.02 9.04
C TYR A 174 -2.92 16.20 9.03
N SER A 175 -2.47 17.43 9.18
CA SER A 175 -1.09 17.84 9.39
C SER A 175 -0.50 17.31 10.71
N THR A 176 -1.34 17.06 11.73
CA THR A 176 -0.89 16.74 13.10
C THR A 176 -1.37 15.38 13.63
N GLU A 177 -0.73 14.91 14.72
CA GLU A 177 -1.13 13.71 15.46
C GLU A 177 -2.58 13.83 15.97
N GLU A 178 -2.95 15.01 16.47
CA GLU A 178 -4.26 15.33 17.06
C GLU A 178 -5.37 15.23 16.01
N GLU A 179 -5.10 15.68 14.79
CA GLU A 179 -6.04 15.61 13.69
C GLU A 179 -6.29 14.15 13.24
N ILE A 180 -5.24 13.32 13.22
CA ILE A 180 -5.37 11.88 12.95
C ILE A 180 -6.14 11.19 14.09
N HIS A 181 -5.86 11.54 15.35
CA HIS A 181 -6.59 11.06 16.52
C HIS A 181 -8.09 11.40 16.40
N GLY A 182 -8.40 12.65 16.04
CA GLY A 182 -9.77 13.10 15.77
C GLY A 182 -10.45 12.29 14.66
N TYR A 183 -9.73 11.99 13.57
CA TYR A 183 -10.26 11.16 12.49
C TYR A 183 -10.51 9.70 12.89
N ILE A 184 -9.62 9.10 13.70
CA ILE A 184 -9.83 7.75 14.24
C ILE A 184 -11.09 7.73 15.10
N ASN A 185 -11.27 8.70 16.00
CA ASN A 185 -12.47 8.79 16.83
C ASN A 185 -13.73 8.97 15.98
N TYR A 186 -13.69 9.87 15.00
CA TYR A 186 -14.77 10.06 14.03
C TYR A 186 -15.13 8.74 13.33
N LEU A 187 -14.16 7.98 12.82
CA LEU A 187 -14.43 6.69 12.17
C LEU A 187 -15.10 5.68 13.12
N MET A 188 -14.69 5.65 14.39
CA MET A 188 -15.30 4.77 15.39
C MET A 188 -16.73 5.18 15.72
N GLU A 189 -17.00 6.49 15.80
CA GLU A 189 -18.34 7.04 16.01
C GLU A 189 -19.24 6.76 14.80
N GLN A 190 -18.76 7.00 13.58
CA GLN A 190 -19.49 6.69 12.35
C GLN A 190 -19.79 5.20 12.23
N TYR A 191 -18.84 4.33 12.59
CA TYR A 191 -19.09 2.89 12.64
C TYR A 191 -20.20 2.55 13.64
N THR A 192 -20.15 3.13 14.84
CA THR A 192 -21.17 2.92 15.89
C THR A 192 -22.54 3.41 15.43
N GLN A 193 -22.62 4.59 14.80
CA GLN A 193 -23.86 5.13 14.25
C GLN A 193 -24.40 4.26 13.13
N TRP A 194 -23.54 3.80 12.21
CA TRP A 194 -23.93 2.90 11.13
C TRP A 194 -24.48 1.58 11.68
N LEU A 195 -23.78 0.98 12.64
CA LEU A 195 -24.17 -0.28 13.27
C LEU A 195 -25.52 -0.18 14.02
N ASN A 196 -25.74 0.92 14.75
CA ASN A 196 -26.89 1.06 15.65
C ASN A 196 -28.11 1.71 15.00
N ASN A 197 -27.91 2.66 14.07
CA ASN A 197 -28.96 3.51 13.54
C ASN A 197 -29.30 3.22 12.08
N VAL A 198 -28.40 2.58 11.31
CA VAL A 198 -28.61 2.28 9.89
C VAL A 198 -28.94 0.80 9.67
N LEU A 199 -28.22 -0.09 10.34
CA LEU A 199 -28.38 -1.53 10.17
C LEU A 199 -29.51 -2.10 11.04
N ASN A 200 -30.23 -3.07 10.48
CA ASN A 200 -31.15 -3.90 11.26
C ASN A 200 -30.38 -4.92 12.13
N ASP A 201 -31.07 -5.60 13.05
CA ASP A 201 -30.42 -6.52 14.00
C ASP A 201 -29.69 -7.69 13.33
N THR A 202 -30.19 -8.21 12.21
CA THR A 202 -29.54 -9.30 11.47
C THR A 202 -28.26 -8.81 10.80
N GLU A 203 -28.31 -7.63 10.16
CA GLU A 203 -27.14 -6.97 9.57
C GLU A 203 -26.08 -6.61 10.61
N ARG A 204 -26.49 -6.07 11.76
CA ARG A 204 -25.60 -5.78 12.87
C ARG A 204 -24.87 -7.04 13.33
N LYS A 205 -25.61 -8.13 13.60
CA LYS A 205 -25.02 -9.40 14.06
C LYS A 205 -24.09 -10.01 13.01
N SER A 206 -24.42 -9.91 11.73
CA SER A 206 -23.55 -10.45 10.67
C SER A 206 -22.25 -9.64 10.54
N VAL A 207 -22.31 -8.31 10.64
CA VAL A 207 -21.11 -7.46 10.70
C VAL A 207 -20.25 -7.82 11.91
N GLU A 208 -20.83 -7.91 13.11
CA GLU A 208 -20.09 -8.28 14.32
C GLU A 208 -19.43 -9.66 14.20
N THR A 209 -20.12 -10.62 13.57
CA THR A 209 -19.60 -11.98 13.33
C THR A 209 -18.42 -11.99 12.35
N PHE A 210 -18.45 -11.12 11.33
CA PHE A 210 -17.52 -11.19 10.20
C PHE A 210 -16.54 -10.02 10.10
N LYS A 211 -16.61 -9.00 10.96
CA LYS A 211 -15.74 -7.81 10.88
C LYS A 211 -14.25 -8.16 10.86
N ARG A 212 -13.86 -9.19 11.61
CA ARG A 212 -12.48 -9.69 11.66
C ARG A 212 -12.06 -10.47 10.42
N ARG A 213 -12.95 -10.90 9.52
CA ARG A 213 -12.55 -11.68 8.34
C ARG A 213 -11.81 -10.81 7.33
N SER A 214 -10.68 -11.30 6.82
CA SER A 214 -9.84 -10.60 5.83
C SER A 214 -10.31 -10.84 4.39
N THR A 215 -11.05 -11.93 4.13
CA THR A 215 -11.61 -12.25 2.80
C THR A 215 -13.10 -12.59 2.88
N GLN A 216 -13.85 -12.11 1.88
CA GLN A 216 -15.32 -12.16 1.86
C GLN A 216 -15.88 -13.35 1.05
N LYS A 217 -15.10 -14.42 0.86
CA LYS A 217 -15.53 -15.57 0.05
C LYS A 217 -16.32 -16.55 0.90
N GLY A 218 -17.47 -16.99 0.39
CA GLY A 218 -18.28 -18.06 1.00
C GLY A 218 -18.88 -17.68 2.36
N LEU A 219 -19.16 -16.40 2.60
CA LEU A 219 -19.86 -15.98 3.80
C LEU A 219 -21.34 -16.37 3.72
N SER A 220 -21.88 -16.88 4.82
CA SER A 220 -23.30 -17.18 4.98
C SER A 220 -23.74 -16.80 6.39
N PHE A 221 -24.91 -16.19 6.53
CA PHE A 221 -25.47 -15.82 7.83
C PHE A 221 -26.96 -16.19 7.89
N PRO A 222 -27.45 -16.83 8.97
CA PRO A 222 -28.86 -17.17 9.10
C PRO A 222 -29.75 -15.92 8.96
N GLY A 223 -30.76 -16.00 8.10
CA GLY A 223 -31.71 -14.90 7.87
C GLY A 223 -31.20 -13.79 6.94
N MET A 224 -30.10 -14.01 6.22
CA MET A 224 -29.58 -13.06 5.24
C MET A 224 -29.15 -13.75 3.94
N ASP A 225 -29.52 -13.14 2.82
CA ASP A 225 -29.04 -13.57 1.50
C ASP A 225 -27.52 -13.33 1.33
N ASN A 226 -26.84 -14.24 0.65
CA ASN A 226 -25.38 -14.18 0.49
C ASN A 226 -24.91 -12.97 -0.33
N GLN A 227 -25.68 -12.53 -1.33
CA GLN A 227 -25.33 -11.34 -2.11
C GLN A 227 -25.49 -10.07 -1.27
N ALA A 228 -26.56 -9.99 -0.48
CA ALA A 228 -26.75 -8.91 0.49
C ALA A 228 -25.62 -8.87 1.54
N LEU A 229 -25.25 -10.01 2.11
CA LEU A 229 -24.15 -10.13 3.06
C LEU A 229 -22.82 -9.69 2.45
N ASN A 230 -22.50 -10.13 1.23
CA ASN A 230 -21.27 -9.72 0.55
C ASN A 230 -21.23 -8.21 0.30
N LYS A 231 -22.36 -7.61 -0.11
CA LYS A 231 -22.46 -6.15 -0.29
C LYS A 231 -22.29 -5.40 1.04
N LEU A 232 -22.89 -5.91 2.12
CA LEU A 232 -22.77 -5.34 3.45
C LEU A 232 -21.31 -5.39 3.93
N MET A 233 -20.65 -6.53 3.79
CA MET A 233 -19.24 -6.66 4.17
C MET A 233 -18.31 -5.83 3.29
N ALA A 234 -18.58 -5.72 1.99
CA ALA A 234 -17.85 -4.83 1.09
C ALA A 234 -17.97 -3.36 1.53
N THR A 235 -19.15 -2.96 1.98
CA THR A 235 -19.40 -1.63 2.54
C THR A 235 -18.59 -1.42 3.83
N PHE A 236 -18.66 -2.36 4.78
CA PHE A 236 -17.88 -2.29 6.01
C PHE A 236 -16.37 -2.16 5.72
N GLN A 237 -15.86 -2.99 4.81
CA GLN A 237 -14.44 -2.99 4.43
C GLN A 237 -14.03 -1.63 3.85
N ARG A 238 -14.82 -1.08 2.93
CA ARG A 238 -14.51 0.17 2.21
C ARG A 238 -14.65 1.39 3.11
N GLU A 239 -15.75 1.51 3.85
CA GLU A 239 -16.11 2.71 4.60
C GLU A 239 -15.45 2.78 5.99
N PHE A 240 -15.06 1.65 6.58
CA PHE A 240 -14.49 1.62 7.94
C PHE A 240 -13.12 0.95 7.98
N LYS A 241 -13.03 -0.35 7.69
CA LYS A 241 -11.81 -1.14 7.96
C LYS A 241 -10.59 -0.65 7.17
N ASN A 242 -10.73 -0.37 5.89
CA ASN A 242 -9.64 0.16 5.05
C ASN A 242 -9.24 1.57 5.48
N ARG A 243 -10.21 2.42 5.82
CA ARG A 243 -9.96 3.79 6.30
C ARG A 243 -9.24 3.78 7.65
N MET A 244 -9.65 2.94 8.58
CA MET A 244 -9.00 2.74 9.87
C MET A 244 -7.58 2.18 9.74
N THR A 245 -7.37 1.19 8.86
CA THR A 245 -6.02 0.69 8.54
C THR A 245 -5.11 1.83 8.08
N ASN A 246 -5.60 2.70 7.19
CA ASN A 246 -4.83 3.84 6.71
C ASN A 246 -4.57 4.87 7.82
N ALA A 247 -5.54 5.12 8.70
CA ALA A 247 -5.40 6.06 9.80
C ALA A 247 -4.40 5.58 10.86
N LEU A 248 -4.39 4.28 11.20
CA LEU A 248 -3.42 3.72 12.13
C LEU A 248 -1.99 3.76 11.60
N LEU A 249 -1.78 3.39 10.33
CA LEU A 249 -0.46 3.51 9.71
C LEU A 249 0.00 4.98 9.63
N ALA A 250 -0.92 5.92 9.44
CA ALA A 250 -0.65 7.35 9.49
C ALA A 250 -0.20 7.80 10.87
N TYR A 251 -0.94 7.36 11.88
CA TYR A 251 -0.66 7.65 13.27
C TYR A 251 0.75 7.19 13.64
N TYR A 252 1.12 5.95 13.29
CA TYR A 252 2.47 5.44 13.55
C TYR A 252 3.55 6.29 12.86
N TYR A 253 3.32 6.70 11.62
CA TYR A 253 4.25 7.56 10.91
C TYR A 253 4.40 8.94 11.57
N LYS A 254 3.29 9.58 11.96
CA LYS A 254 3.31 10.91 12.58
C LYS A 254 3.92 10.90 13.98
N VAL A 255 3.69 9.86 14.75
CA VAL A 255 4.36 9.67 16.04
C VAL A 255 5.86 9.48 15.83
N ALA A 256 6.27 8.71 14.81
CA ALA A 256 7.68 8.53 14.47
C ALA A 256 8.33 9.87 14.08
N GLU A 257 7.68 10.65 13.20
CA GLU A 257 8.14 11.98 12.76
C GLU A 257 8.30 12.95 13.94
N LYS A 258 7.31 13.01 14.84
CA LYS A 258 7.36 13.84 16.05
C LYS A 258 8.49 13.44 17.00
N ASN A 259 8.80 12.14 17.08
CA ASN A 259 9.88 11.61 17.90
C ASN A 259 11.25 11.67 17.21
N HIS A 260 11.35 12.28 16.02
CA HIS A 260 12.56 12.26 15.17
C HIS A 260 13.08 10.83 14.91
N SER A 261 12.15 9.88 14.77
CA SER A 261 12.36 8.45 14.57
C SER A 261 11.61 7.92 13.34
N ASP A 262 11.23 8.80 12.40
CA ASP A 262 10.62 8.41 11.11
C ASP A 262 11.60 7.68 10.18
N ASP A 263 12.86 7.57 10.57
CA ASP A 263 13.90 6.84 9.87
C ASP A 263 13.84 5.33 10.14
N VAL A 264 13.64 4.56 9.08
CA VAL A 264 13.87 3.10 9.12
C VAL A 264 15.30 2.82 8.68
N ASN A 265 16.00 1.93 9.39
CA ASN A 265 17.33 1.51 8.98
C ASN A 265 17.29 0.91 7.56
N LYS A 266 18.20 1.38 6.68
CA LYS A 266 18.35 0.93 5.29
C LYS A 266 18.49 -0.59 5.19
N GLU A 267 19.25 -1.19 6.11
CA GLU A 267 19.48 -2.63 6.16
C GLU A 267 18.17 -3.37 6.42
N VAL A 268 17.33 -2.84 7.30
CA VAL A 268 16.01 -3.41 7.59
C VAL A 268 15.11 -3.34 6.35
N LEU A 269 15.08 -2.21 5.66
CA LEU A 269 14.32 -2.06 4.42
C LEU A 269 14.81 -3.02 3.32
N GLU A 270 16.13 -3.19 3.18
CA GLU A 270 16.72 -4.15 2.24
C GLU A 270 16.35 -5.60 2.57
N HIS A 271 16.36 -5.98 3.86
CA HIS A 271 15.90 -7.30 4.31
C HIS A 271 14.40 -7.54 4.03
N LEU A 272 13.59 -6.49 4.08
CA LEU A 272 12.17 -6.54 3.68
C LEU A 272 11.98 -6.65 2.17
N GLY A 273 13.02 -6.33 1.38
CA GLY A 273 13.04 -6.40 -0.09
C GLY A 273 12.97 -5.06 -0.81
N PHE A 274 13.14 -3.94 -0.11
CA PHE A 274 13.28 -2.63 -0.75
C PHE A 274 14.61 -2.54 -1.49
N LYS A 275 14.63 -1.74 -2.56
CA LYS A 275 15.86 -1.41 -3.28
C LYS A 275 16.28 0.03 -3.02
N PRO A 276 17.58 0.37 -3.02
CA PRO A 276 17.99 1.76 -3.02
C PRO A 276 17.42 2.50 -4.24
N CYS A 277 17.07 3.77 -4.05
CA CYS A 277 16.68 4.64 -5.14
C CYS A 277 17.84 4.81 -6.12
N GLY A 278 17.54 4.71 -7.41
CA GLY A 278 18.52 4.92 -8.49
C GLY A 278 18.59 6.37 -8.99
N HIS A 279 17.86 7.31 -8.39
CA HIS A 279 17.88 8.72 -8.79
C HIS A 279 19.22 9.36 -8.40
N VAL A 280 19.70 10.29 -9.23
CA VAL A 280 21.01 10.94 -9.07
C VAL A 280 21.12 11.62 -7.70
N ASP A 281 20.07 12.28 -7.22
CA ASP A 281 20.08 12.95 -5.90
C ASP A 281 20.31 12.00 -4.71
N CYS A 282 19.93 10.73 -4.85
CA CYS A 282 20.20 9.70 -3.84
C CYS A 282 21.58 9.07 -4.01
N LEU A 283 22.12 9.04 -5.24
CA LEU A 283 23.45 8.51 -5.53
C LEU A 283 24.54 9.48 -5.08
N LEU A 284 24.37 10.78 -5.34
CA LEU A 284 25.32 11.83 -4.93
C LEU A 284 25.37 11.99 -3.40
N HIS A 285 24.25 11.79 -2.72
CA HIS A 285 24.21 11.88 -1.25
C HIS A 285 24.95 10.72 -0.56
N LYS A 286 25.10 9.56 -1.20
CA LYS A 286 25.95 8.47 -0.68
C LYS A 286 27.42 8.88 -0.64
N LEU A 287 27.89 9.55 -1.69
CA LEU A 287 29.28 10.00 -1.79
C LEU A 287 29.61 11.05 -0.73
N SER A 288 28.65 11.92 -0.35
CA SER A 288 28.92 12.96 0.65
C SER A 288 28.96 12.48 2.10
N LEU A 289 28.52 11.25 2.40
CA LEU A 289 28.50 10.68 3.76
C LEU A 289 29.61 9.66 3.99
N ASP A 290 30.13 9.03 2.94
CA ASP A 290 31.23 8.08 3.02
C ASP A 290 32.62 8.74 2.80
N ASP A 291 32.67 10.01 2.37
CA ASP A 291 33.91 10.78 2.13
C ASP A 291 34.29 11.75 3.27
N PHE A 292 33.69 11.64 4.47
CA PHE A 292 34.05 12.42 5.68
C PHE A 292 34.07 11.60 6.97
#